data_AF-B0C4Q8-F1
#
_entry.id   AF-B0C4Q8-F1
#
_cell.length_a   1.000
_cell.length_b   1.000
_cell.length_c   1.000
_cell.angle_alpha   90.00
_cell.angle_beta   90.00
_cell.angle_gamma   90.00
#
_symmetry.space_group_name_H-M   'P 1'
#
loop_
_entity.id
_entity.type
_entity.pdbx_description
1 polymer ?
#
loop_
_entity_poly.entity_id
_entity_poly.type
_entity_poly.pdbx_seq_one_letter_code
_entity_poly.pdbx_strand_id
1 'polypeptide(L)'
;MTTDSKANLIASSISSEAVPYRGASRFKFLKYWPIWGMVAIALSGGVSFGSYRLLLHQPAKPNCAQVFWPFASGSLRVYCAQEKASKQTLEDLFAAIALVDALDANHPLRPAINPLIEQWSTQALDLAEKAFHAGKLDRAIEYAQRIPAQTTAYKVVKERVEEWQQVWAEGEDIYKRAEAALNNEEWRKAYGIMIKLVQVDNRYWSGTQFDSMTEKIIVAQKDERKLVKAKRLMRRGGLENLSESLGLVQELISDSVYRRSARKTQNTIARKLITIAEYSLERRNYHASMDALQLIPQDTPVWTQAQDFMKIAQASASAWNGTIVNLEEAINQASKLDINSPLYGKAQTLISHWQQEITNIQLLQTAQMQAQTGDIGDLTSAVAQAQQISSQSDRWQEAQQEIDQWQSQIQFREDQPILDRADQLALQGGPTDLQAAIAEAQRIRPGRALYDEAQLRISDWQYQLQPPESTPLDEPLQTVPTNGPDQLLKSAETIASQGTPKALAAAIEQANQIAPESPAQFQAKISIDNWSEQLLDMARGQALADRDAAIAIAQKIPSNSRVYDSAQLQIQTWQQQE
;
A
#
# COMPACT_ATOMS: atom_id res chain seq x y z
N MET A 1 -1.98 24.98 90.34
CA MET A 1 -3.32 24.39 90.47
C MET A 1 -3.15 22.89 90.61
N THR A 2 -3.07 22.27 91.81
CA THR A 2 -3.53 22.72 93.14
C THR A 2 -5.03 23.10 93.15
N THR A 3 -5.85 22.71 94.12
CA THR A 3 -5.53 22.43 95.54
C THR A 3 -6.64 21.53 96.14
N ASP A 4 -6.33 20.78 97.20
CA ASP A 4 -7.00 20.76 98.54
C ASP A 4 -8.54 20.93 98.71
N SER A 5 -9.20 20.47 99.80
CA SER A 5 -8.85 19.62 100.97
C SER A 5 -10.08 19.54 101.92
N LYS A 6 -9.85 19.06 103.15
CA LYS A 6 -10.62 19.15 104.42
C LYS A 6 -11.51 17.93 104.74
N ALA A 7 -11.38 17.22 105.88
CA ALA A 7 -11.15 17.56 107.30
C ALA A 7 -12.47 17.92 108.06
N ASN A 8 -12.65 17.74 109.38
CA ASN A 8 -11.70 17.44 110.48
C ASN A 8 -12.43 16.96 111.78
N LEU A 9 -11.74 16.18 112.66
CA LEU A 9 -11.94 16.05 114.14
C LEU A 9 -13.34 15.56 114.64
N ILE A 10 -13.66 15.19 115.91
CA ILE A 10 -13.03 15.05 117.26
C ILE A 10 -13.78 13.86 118.00
N ALA A 11 -13.58 13.29 119.20
CA ALA A 11 -12.82 13.39 120.49
C ALA A 11 -12.76 11.94 121.12
N SER A 12 -11.99 11.47 122.12
CA SER A 12 -11.00 11.99 123.12
C SER A 12 -11.37 11.97 124.63
N SER A 13 -11.69 10.80 125.24
CA SER A 13 -11.69 10.56 126.72
C SER A 13 -11.67 9.05 127.09
N ILE A 14 -11.37 8.56 128.32
CA ILE A 14 -10.23 8.75 129.26
C ILE A 14 -10.30 7.65 130.37
N SER A 15 -9.18 6.97 130.68
CA SER A 15 -8.95 6.11 131.88
C SER A 15 -9.86 4.86 132.08
N SER A 16 -9.61 3.89 132.98
CA SER A 16 -8.59 3.72 134.06
C SER A 16 -8.17 2.24 134.32
N GLU A 17 -6.90 2.07 134.72
CA GLU A 17 -6.36 1.13 135.73
C GLU A 17 -6.45 -0.43 135.67
N ALA A 18 -5.69 -1.05 136.59
CA ALA A 18 -5.70 -2.43 137.09
C ALA A 18 -5.10 -3.59 136.25
N VAL A 19 -3.82 -3.86 136.50
CA VAL A 19 -3.12 -5.15 136.28
C VAL A 19 -3.17 -5.95 137.59
N PRO A 20 -3.55 -7.26 137.64
CA PRO A 20 -2.50 -8.30 137.72
C PRO A 20 -2.79 -9.73 137.18
N TYR A 21 -1.73 -10.29 136.58
CA TYR A 21 -1.23 -11.69 136.69
C TYR A 21 -2.04 -12.95 136.28
N ARG A 22 -1.55 -13.54 135.17
CA ARG A 22 -1.20 -14.96 134.95
C ARG A 22 -2.17 -16.08 135.39
N GLY A 23 -2.89 -16.62 134.41
CA GLY A 23 -3.29 -18.04 134.34
C GLY A 23 -3.13 -18.54 132.90
N ALA A 24 -2.50 -19.70 132.68
CA ALA A 24 -2.13 -20.17 131.33
C ALA A 24 -2.97 -21.36 130.87
N SER A 25 -3.50 -21.32 129.63
CA SER A 25 -3.48 -22.48 128.71
C SER A 25 -3.99 -22.18 127.28
N ARG A 26 -3.19 -22.65 126.31
CA ARG A 26 -3.54 -23.45 125.11
C ARG A 26 -4.65 -22.98 124.14
N PHE A 27 -4.24 -22.78 122.88
CA PHE A 27 -5.00 -22.91 121.63
C PHE A 27 -6.32 -22.11 121.43
N LYS A 28 -6.20 -20.79 121.20
CA LYS A 28 -7.28 -19.98 120.58
C LYS A 28 -7.42 -20.13 119.05
N PHE A 29 -6.67 -21.05 118.42
CA PHE A 29 -6.64 -21.27 116.96
C PHE A 29 -7.96 -21.79 116.36
N LEU A 30 -8.68 -22.67 117.08
CA LEU A 30 -9.82 -23.41 116.52
C LEU A 30 -11.01 -22.52 116.07
N LYS A 31 -11.11 -21.27 116.53
CA LYS A 31 -12.23 -20.38 116.16
C LYS A 31 -12.23 -19.98 114.67
N TYR A 32 -11.12 -20.17 113.96
CA TYR A 32 -10.98 -19.90 112.53
C TYR A 32 -10.81 -21.16 111.66
N TRP A 33 -11.14 -22.35 112.18
CA TRP A 33 -11.01 -23.63 111.47
C TRP A 33 -11.53 -23.64 110.02
N PRO A 34 -12.72 -23.11 109.66
CA PRO A 34 -13.16 -23.13 108.26
C PRO A 34 -12.27 -22.30 107.32
N ILE A 35 -11.66 -21.22 107.80
CA ILE A 35 -10.70 -20.42 107.02
C ILE A 35 -9.41 -21.22 106.81
N TRP A 36 -8.89 -21.85 107.86
CA TRP A 36 -7.70 -22.71 107.74
C TRP A 36 -7.95 -23.97 106.92
N GLY A 37 -9.17 -24.52 106.91
CA GLY A 37 -9.59 -25.59 106.00
C GLY A 37 -9.61 -25.12 104.54
N MET A 38 -10.17 -23.96 104.24
CA MET A 38 -10.13 -23.35 102.90
C MET A 38 -8.69 -23.09 102.44
N VAL A 39 -7.83 -22.56 103.32
CA VAL A 39 -6.40 -22.34 103.03
C VAL A 39 -5.67 -23.68 102.80
N ALA A 40 -5.94 -24.71 103.60
CA ALA A 40 -5.36 -26.04 103.41
C ALA A 40 -5.76 -26.66 102.07
N ILE A 41 -7.05 -26.58 101.70
CA ILE A 41 -7.59 -27.07 100.42
C ILE A 41 -7.00 -26.28 99.24
N ALA A 42 -6.87 -24.95 99.37
CA ALA A 42 -6.26 -24.11 98.34
C ALA A 42 -4.76 -24.41 98.15
N LEU A 43 -4.03 -24.67 99.24
CA LEU A 43 -2.61 -25.05 99.17
C LEU A 43 -2.42 -26.47 98.61
N SER A 44 -3.17 -27.46 99.06
CA SER A 44 -3.09 -28.83 98.52
C SER A 44 -3.56 -28.89 97.07
N GLY A 45 -4.66 -28.21 96.75
CA GLY A 45 -5.16 -28.08 95.38
C GLY A 45 -4.18 -27.34 94.47
N GLY A 46 -3.51 -26.30 94.98
CA GLY A 46 -2.44 -25.58 94.27
C GLY A 46 -1.22 -26.44 93.99
N VAL A 47 -0.79 -27.28 94.94
CA VAL A 47 0.30 -28.25 94.73
C VAL A 47 -0.10 -29.33 93.73
N SER A 48 -1.31 -29.90 93.83
CA SER A 48 -1.82 -30.91 92.90
C SER A 48 -2.03 -30.37 91.49
N PHE A 49 -2.56 -29.16 91.34
CA PHE A 49 -2.71 -28.51 90.03
C PHE A 49 -1.36 -28.07 89.45
N GLY A 50 -0.43 -27.62 90.31
CA GLY A 50 0.94 -27.28 89.93
C GLY A 50 1.72 -28.49 89.40
N SER A 51 1.66 -29.63 90.09
CA SER A 51 2.33 -30.87 89.65
C SER A 51 1.66 -31.47 88.42
N TYR A 52 0.32 -31.44 88.32
CA TYR A 52 -0.41 -31.85 87.11
C TYR A 52 -0.05 -30.97 85.90
N ARG A 53 0.04 -29.64 86.10
CA ARG A 53 0.46 -28.69 85.06
C ARG A 53 1.93 -28.87 84.65
N LEU A 54 2.81 -29.26 85.59
CA LEU A 54 4.21 -29.55 85.31
C LEU A 54 4.37 -30.86 84.51
N LEU A 55 3.60 -31.91 84.85
CA LEU A 55 3.56 -33.18 84.13
C LEU A 55 2.94 -33.07 82.73
N LEU A 56 1.98 -32.15 82.53
CA LEU A 56 1.43 -31.81 81.22
C LEU A 56 2.23 -30.76 80.46
N HIS A 57 3.26 -30.15 81.06
CA HIS A 57 4.20 -29.29 80.34
C HIS A 57 5.21 -30.16 79.60
N GLN A 58 4.90 -30.46 78.32
CA GLN A 58 5.90 -30.98 77.41
C GLN A 58 7.11 -30.05 77.42
N PRO A 59 8.35 -30.55 77.62
CA PRO A 59 9.53 -29.70 77.54
C PRO A 59 9.59 -29.08 76.15
N ALA A 60 9.77 -27.76 76.10
CA ALA A 60 9.79 -27.04 74.84
C ALA A 60 10.84 -27.63 73.90
N LYS A 61 10.45 -27.91 72.65
CA LYS A 61 11.37 -28.41 71.62
C LYS A 61 12.58 -27.46 71.54
N PRO A 62 13.83 -27.96 71.57
CA PRO A 62 15.00 -27.10 71.61
C PRO A 62 15.06 -26.26 70.34
N ASN A 63 15.26 -24.94 70.47
CA ASN A 63 15.29 -24.04 69.33
C ASN A 63 16.57 -24.23 68.50
N CYS A 64 16.53 -25.13 67.53
CA CYS A 64 17.64 -25.50 66.67
C CYS A 64 18.19 -24.36 65.80
N ALA A 65 17.53 -23.18 65.75
CA ALA A 65 18.05 -21.97 65.12
C ALA A 65 18.97 -21.12 66.03
N GLN A 66 19.01 -21.37 67.34
CA GLN A 66 19.75 -20.56 68.33
C GLN A 66 20.81 -21.37 69.10
N VAL A 67 21.21 -22.54 68.60
CA VAL A 67 22.17 -23.45 69.26
C VAL A 67 23.62 -23.00 69.03
N PHE A 68 24.39 -22.83 70.12
CA PHE A 68 25.84 -22.61 70.07
C PHE A 68 26.59 -23.95 69.93
N TRP A 69 26.89 -24.33 68.69
CA TRP A 69 27.41 -25.66 68.32
C TRP A 69 28.66 -26.18 69.07
N PRO A 70 29.65 -25.35 69.47
CA PRO A 70 30.82 -25.82 70.21
C PRO A 70 30.52 -26.48 71.57
N PHE A 71 29.40 -26.13 72.22
CA PHE A 71 28.96 -26.74 73.49
C PHE A 71 27.66 -27.57 73.34
N ALA A 72 27.18 -27.78 72.12
CA ALA A 72 25.98 -28.59 71.86
C ALA A 72 26.27 -30.09 72.02
N SER A 73 25.46 -30.78 72.85
CA SER A 73 25.59 -32.22 73.07
C SER A 73 25.35 -33.03 71.78
N GLY A 74 25.94 -34.22 71.70
CA GLY A 74 25.75 -35.11 70.54
C GLY A 74 24.28 -35.46 70.28
N SER A 75 23.47 -35.64 71.32
CA SER A 75 22.03 -35.89 71.18
C SER A 75 21.26 -34.68 70.66
N LEU A 76 21.62 -33.46 71.10
CA LEU A 76 21.03 -32.22 70.56
C LEU A 76 21.42 -32.00 69.08
N ARG A 77 22.67 -32.30 68.71
CA ARG A 77 23.11 -32.27 67.31
C ARG A 77 22.32 -33.24 66.43
N VAL A 78 22.12 -34.47 66.87
CA VAL A 78 21.32 -35.47 66.15
C VAL A 78 19.85 -35.06 66.03
N TYR A 79 19.22 -34.57 67.12
CA TYR A 79 17.85 -34.06 67.07
C TYR A 79 17.70 -32.90 66.07
N CYS A 80 18.57 -31.89 66.14
CA CYS A 80 18.50 -30.74 65.24
C CYS A 80 18.85 -31.07 63.78
N ALA A 81 19.69 -32.09 63.54
CA ALA A 81 19.94 -32.62 62.21
C ALA A 81 18.71 -33.37 61.66
N GLN A 82 18.04 -34.20 62.47
CA GLN A 82 16.78 -34.83 62.10
C GLN A 82 15.69 -33.80 61.79
N GLU A 83 15.59 -32.72 62.58
CA GLU A 83 14.66 -31.62 62.31
C GLU A 83 14.94 -30.93 60.96
N LYS A 84 16.21 -30.66 60.62
CA LYS A 84 16.57 -30.14 59.29
C LYS A 84 16.26 -31.13 58.17
N ALA A 85 16.71 -32.38 58.28
CA ALA A 85 16.49 -33.41 57.27
C ALA A 85 14.99 -33.65 56.99
N SER A 86 14.13 -33.49 58.00
CA SER A 86 12.66 -33.64 57.85
C SER A 86 12.02 -32.72 56.80
N LYS A 87 12.69 -31.61 56.43
CA LYS A 87 12.23 -30.67 55.39
C LYS A 87 12.43 -31.18 53.95
N GLN A 88 13.25 -32.22 53.75
CA GLN A 88 13.49 -32.86 52.45
C GLN A 88 13.96 -31.89 51.34
N THR A 89 14.85 -30.95 51.69
CA THR A 89 15.56 -30.08 50.73
C THR A 89 17.04 -30.51 50.64
N LEU A 90 17.70 -30.21 49.52
CA LEU A 90 19.14 -30.45 49.36
C LEU A 90 19.94 -29.64 50.40
N GLU A 91 19.61 -28.35 50.53
CA GLU A 91 20.16 -27.42 51.50
C GLU A 91 20.08 -27.95 52.94
N ASP A 92 18.90 -28.40 53.38
CA ASP A 92 18.69 -28.84 54.76
C ASP A 92 19.22 -30.26 55.04
N LEU A 93 19.25 -31.17 54.04
CA LEU A 93 19.88 -32.48 54.18
C LEU A 93 21.41 -32.36 54.34
N PHE A 94 22.08 -31.56 53.52
CA PHE A 94 23.52 -31.33 53.70
C PHE A 94 23.82 -30.56 54.99
N ALA A 95 22.96 -29.62 55.39
CA ALA A 95 23.05 -28.97 56.69
C ALA A 95 22.75 -29.91 57.87
N ALA A 96 22.02 -31.01 57.68
CA ALA A 96 21.83 -32.06 58.68
C ALA A 96 23.07 -32.96 58.80
N ILE A 97 23.59 -33.44 57.67
CA ILE A 97 24.81 -34.27 57.59
C ILE A 97 25.98 -33.54 58.25
N ALA A 98 26.22 -32.27 57.89
CA ALA A 98 27.34 -31.48 58.43
C ALA A 98 27.29 -31.28 59.97
N LEU A 99 26.09 -31.28 60.58
CA LEU A 99 25.95 -31.13 62.03
C LEU A 99 26.30 -32.41 62.81
N VAL A 100 26.10 -33.59 62.21
CA VAL A 100 26.38 -34.89 62.86
C VAL A 100 27.74 -35.46 62.49
N ASP A 101 28.25 -35.19 61.28
CA ASP A 101 29.56 -35.70 60.86
C ASP A 101 30.72 -34.89 61.48
N ALA A 102 30.45 -33.67 61.97
CA ALA A 102 31.35 -32.88 62.81
C ALA A 102 31.50 -33.41 64.27
N LEU A 103 31.32 -34.72 64.47
CA LEU A 103 31.60 -35.48 65.68
C LEU A 103 32.66 -36.53 65.36
N ASP A 104 33.53 -36.88 66.31
CA ASP A 104 34.64 -37.81 66.04
C ASP A 104 34.17 -39.19 65.53
N ALA A 105 35.05 -39.89 64.79
CA ALA A 105 34.78 -41.24 64.28
C ALA A 105 34.57 -42.29 65.40
N ASN A 106 35.15 -42.06 66.59
CA ASN A 106 35.01 -42.93 67.77
C ASN A 106 33.89 -42.46 68.72
N HIS A 107 33.12 -41.44 68.37
CA HIS A 107 32.11 -40.87 69.26
C HIS A 107 30.96 -41.88 69.55
N PRO A 108 30.51 -42.06 70.81
CA PRO A 108 29.56 -43.13 71.19
C PRO A 108 28.23 -43.18 70.42
N LEU A 109 27.79 -42.07 69.83
CA LEU A 109 26.57 -42.03 69.01
C LEU A 109 26.80 -42.41 67.53
N ARG A 110 28.03 -42.69 67.08
CA ARG A 110 28.33 -43.05 65.68
C ARG A 110 27.52 -44.24 65.14
N PRO A 111 27.22 -45.31 65.91
CA PRO A 111 26.32 -46.38 65.46
C PRO A 111 24.89 -45.92 65.14
N ALA A 112 24.41 -44.83 65.76
CA ALA A 112 23.10 -44.23 65.47
C ALA A 112 23.17 -43.11 64.41
N ILE A 113 24.32 -42.45 64.27
CA ILE A 113 24.55 -41.36 63.30
C ILE A 113 24.80 -41.91 61.89
N ASN A 114 25.63 -42.94 61.75
CA ASN A 114 26.07 -43.40 60.43
C ASN A 114 24.90 -43.89 59.54
N PRO A 115 23.87 -44.61 60.06
CA PRO A 115 22.66 -44.92 59.28
C PRO A 115 21.85 -43.69 58.84
N LEU A 116 21.86 -42.61 59.63
CA LEU A 116 21.20 -41.34 59.26
C LEU A 116 21.98 -40.62 58.16
N ILE A 117 23.31 -40.58 58.23
CA ILE A 117 24.15 -40.04 57.15
C ILE A 117 23.92 -40.81 55.84
N GLU A 118 23.87 -42.14 55.89
CA GLU A 118 23.58 -42.99 54.73
C GLU A 118 22.18 -42.66 54.15
N GLN A 119 21.14 -42.66 54.98
CA GLN A 119 19.77 -42.34 54.57
C GLN A 119 19.64 -40.94 53.95
N TRP A 120 20.23 -39.92 54.58
CA TRP A 120 20.17 -38.54 54.09
C TRP A 120 21.00 -38.34 52.81
N SER A 121 22.07 -39.11 52.63
CA SER A 121 22.89 -39.09 51.42
C SER A 121 22.18 -39.73 50.23
N THR A 122 21.48 -40.85 50.44
CA THR A 122 20.57 -41.42 49.42
C THR A 122 19.46 -40.43 49.05
N GLN A 123 18.81 -39.83 50.05
CA GLN A 123 17.76 -38.82 49.82
C GLN A 123 18.29 -37.56 49.09
N ALA A 124 19.53 -37.15 49.36
CA ALA A 124 20.17 -36.04 48.65
C ALA A 124 20.41 -36.39 47.17
N LEU A 125 20.83 -37.63 46.86
CA LEU A 125 20.96 -38.10 45.49
C LEU A 125 19.59 -38.16 44.77
N ASP A 126 18.54 -38.65 45.42
CA ASP A 126 17.17 -38.67 44.89
C ASP A 126 16.62 -37.25 44.60
N LEU A 127 17.03 -36.24 45.38
CA LEU A 127 16.66 -34.84 45.16
C LEU A 127 17.51 -34.18 44.08
N ALA A 128 18.77 -34.59 43.91
CA ALA A 128 19.61 -34.17 42.80
C ALA A 128 19.09 -34.73 41.46
N GLU A 129 18.66 -35.99 41.43
CA GLU A 129 17.97 -36.62 40.28
C GLU A 129 16.70 -35.82 39.88
N LYS A 130 15.89 -35.43 40.87
CA LYS A 130 14.72 -34.56 40.64
C LYS A 130 15.11 -33.17 40.15
N ALA A 131 16.28 -32.65 40.52
CA ALA A 131 16.79 -31.38 40.02
C ALA A 131 17.29 -31.49 38.55
N PHE A 132 17.99 -32.56 38.20
CA PHE A 132 18.39 -32.89 36.83
C PHE A 132 17.16 -32.98 35.91
N HIS A 133 16.16 -33.78 36.27
CA HIS A 133 14.90 -33.90 35.55
C HIS A 133 14.07 -32.60 35.51
N ALA A 134 14.34 -31.63 36.38
CA ALA A 134 13.70 -30.31 36.41
C ALA A 134 14.51 -29.22 35.68
N GLY A 135 15.48 -29.61 34.84
CA GLY A 135 16.28 -28.67 34.02
C GLY A 135 17.43 -28.01 34.77
N LYS A 136 17.84 -28.53 35.93
CA LYS A 136 18.83 -27.89 36.83
C LYS A 136 20.09 -28.76 36.98
N LEU A 137 20.72 -29.10 35.86
CA LEU A 137 21.90 -29.97 35.80
C LEU A 137 23.00 -29.52 36.78
N ASP A 138 23.44 -28.26 36.71
CA ASP A 138 24.57 -27.75 37.51
C ASP A 138 24.34 -27.97 39.01
N ARG A 139 23.10 -27.70 39.47
CA ARG A 139 22.67 -27.90 40.86
C ARG A 139 22.57 -29.38 41.24
N ALA A 140 22.18 -30.25 40.32
CA ALA A 140 22.20 -31.70 40.55
C ALA A 140 23.64 -32.20 40.75
N ILE A 141 24.55 -31.80 39.87
CA ILE A 141 25.97 -32.16 39.93
C ILE A 141 26.62 -31.59 41.20
N GLU A 142 26.42 -30.30 41.50
CA GLU A 142 26.95 -29.62 42.69
C GLU A 142 26.61 -30.37 43.98
N TYR A 143 25.35 -30.78 44.13
CA TYR A 143 24.90 -31.47 45.33
C TYR A 143 25.26 -32.96 45.34
N ALA A 144 25.29 -33.65 44.20
CA ALA A 144 25.78 -35.03 44.14
C ALA A 144 27.27 -35.13 44.55
N GLN A 145 28.10 -34.19 44.08
CA GLN A 145 29.54 -34.12 44.43
C GLN A 145 29.81 -33.82 45.91
N ARG A 146 28.82 -33.33 46.67
CA ARG A 146 28.92 -33.07 48.12
C ARG A 146 28.63 -34.29 49.00
N ILE A 147 28.21 -35.42 48.42
CA ILE A 147 27.84 -36.63 49.18
C ILE A 147 29.08 -37.20 49.91
N PRO A 148 28.99 -37.58 51.20
CA PRO A 148 30.14 -38.03 51.97
C PRO A 148 30.71 -39.37 51.47
N ALA A 149 32.04 -39.42 51.29
CA ALA A 149 32.75 -40.54 50.67
C ALA A 149 32.62 -41.90 51.40
N GLN A 150 32.24 -41.88 52.68
CA GLN A 150 32.00 -43.07 53.50
C GLN A 150 30.67 -43.79 53.18
N THR A 151 29.79 -43.21 52.37
CA THR A 151 28.45 -43.74 52.10
C THR A 151 28.39 -44.71 50.93
N THR A 152 27.32 -45.51 50.84
CA THR A 152 27.05 -46.30 49.62
C THR A 152 26.58 -45.41 48.47
N ALA A 153 25.82 -44.36 48.75
CA ALA A 153 25.39 -43.36 47.77
C ALA A 153 26.56 -42.73 46.99
N TYR A 154 27.69 -42.41 47.66
CA TYR A 154 28.88 -41.87 47.00
C TYR A 154 29.44 -42.75 45.88
N LYS A 155 29.30 -44.08 46.00
CA LYS A 155 29.89 -45.04 45.04
C LYS A 155 29.32 -44.90 43.63
N VAL A 156 28.06 -44.44 43.51
CA VAL A 156 27.37 -44.22 42.23
C VAL A 156 27.34 -42.76 41.80
N VAL A 157 27.82 -41.81 42.61
CA VAL A 157 27.82 -40.37 42.27
C VAL A 157 28.58 -40.09 40.98
N LYS A 158 29.74 -40.72 40.80
CA LYS A 158 30.57 -40.48 39.60
C LYS A 158 29.83 -40.92 38.33
N GLU A 159 29.39 -42.17 38.32
CA GLU A 159 28.64 -42.80 37.23
C GLU A 159 27.38 -42.00 36.90
N ARG A 160 26.57 -41.64 37.92
CA ARG A 160 25.35 -40.85 37.76
C ARG A 160 25.59 -39.43 37.22
N VAL A 161 26.68 -38.77 37.60
CA VAL A 161 27.07 -37.47 37.05
C VAL A 161 27.51 -37.58 35.59
N GLU A 162 28.24 -38.64 35.23
CA GLU A 162 28.63 -38.93 33.83
C GLU A 162 27.37 -39.24 32.97
N GLU A 163 26.43 -40.05 33.48
CA GLU A 163 25.11 -40.30 32.87
C GLU A 163 24.32 -39.00 32.63
N TRP A 164 24.15 -38.15 33.67
CA TRP A 164 23.43 -36.88 33.56
C TRP A 164 24.05 -35.94 32.52
N GLN A 165 25.39 -35.85 32.47
CA GLN A 165 26.09 -35.02 31.48
C GLN A 165 25.88 -35.53 30.06
N GLN A 166 25.93 -36.86 29.84
CA GLN A 166 25.69 -37.45 28.53
C GLN A 166 24.25 -37.21 28.04
N VAL A 167 23.25 -37.52 28.86
CA VAL A 167 21.82 -37.33 28.53
C VAL A 167 21.49 -35.85 28.31
N TRP A 168 22.13 -34.95 29.06
CA TRP A 168 21.97 -33.51 28.84
C TRP A 168 22.55 -33.05 27.50
N ALA A 169 23.77 -33.49 27.16
CA ALA A 169 24.42 -33.14 25.90
C ALA A 169 23.64 -33.66 24.68
N GLU A 170 23.03 -34.84 24.77
CA GLU A 170 22.13 -35.37 23.73
C GLU A 170 20.89 -34.49 23.56
N GLY A 171 20.17 -34.18 24.65
CA GLY A 171 18.99 -33.30 24.61
C GLY A 171 19.30 -31.91 24.06
N GLU A 172 20.43 -31.32 24.48
CA GLU A 172 20.87 -30.00 24.05
C GLU A 172 21.24 -29.97 22.55
N ASP A 173 21.94 -30.98 22.04
CA ASP A 173 22.28 -31.10 20.62
C ASP A 173 21.02 -31.35 19.75
N ILE A 174 20.11 -32.21 20.17
CA ILE A 174 18.82 -32.40 19.48
C ILE A 174 18.05 -31.07 19.41
N TYR A 175 17.96 -30.33 20.52
CA TYR A 175 17.28 -29.04 20.57
C TYR A 175 17.95 -28.01 19.65
N LYS A 176 19.28 -27.86 19.72
CA LYS A 176 20.06 -26.95 18.86
C LYS A 176 19.89 -27.28 17.38
N ARG A 177 19.88 -28.57 17.00
CA ARG A 177 19.64 -29.00 15.61
C ARG A 177 18.20 -28.73 15.15
N ALA A 178 17.20 -28.88 16.02
CA ALA A 178 15.82 -28.51 15.72
C ALA A 178 15.64 -26.99 15.55
N GLU A 179 16.25 -26.19 16.44
CA GLU A 179 16.20 -24.73 16.36
C GLU A 179 16.97 -24.18 15.14
N ALA A 180 18.12 -24.77 14.80
CA ALA A 180 18.84 -24.45 13.56
C ALA A 180 18.02 -24.77 12.30
N ALA A 181 17.25 -25.87 12.30
CA ALA A 181 16.34 -26.19 11.21
C ALA A 181 15.14 -25.22 11.14
N LEU A 182 14.58 -24.79 12.28
CA LEU A 182 13.57 -23.71 12.31
C LEU A 182 14.14 -22.42 11.73
N ASN A 183 15.30 -21.96 12.22
CA ASN A 183 15.96 -20.73 11.75
C ASN A 183 16.27 -20.77 10.24
N ASN A 184 16.47 -21.95 9.66
CA ASN A 184 16.61 -22.17 8.22
C ASN A 184 15.29 -22.29 7.44
N GLU A 185 14.16 -21.96 8.05
CA GLU A 185 12.81 -22.01 7.48
C GLU A 185 12.32 -23.45 7.16
N GLU A 186 12.97 -24.48 7.75
CA GLU A 186 12.74 -25.91 7.49
C GLU A 186 11.87 -26.59 8.58
N TRP A 187 10.69 -26.06 8.91
CA TRP A 187 9.89 -26.56 10.07
C TRP A 187 9.65 -28.09 10.08
N ARG A 188 9.48 -28.72 8.91
CA ARG A 188 9.30 -30.18 8.77
C ARG A 188 10.51 -30.98 9.27
N LYS A 189 11.71 -30.46 9.03
CA LYS A 189 12.99 -31.02 9.46
C LYS A 189 13.20 -30.79 10.95
N ALA A 190 12.86 -29.59 11.44
CA ALA A 190 12.86 -29.30 12.87
C ALA A 190 11.95 -30.26 13.65
N TYR A 191 10.74 -30.53 13.14
CA TYR A 191 9.80 -31.48 13.72
C TYR A 191 10.36 -32.91 13.76
N GLY A 192 10.96 -33.39 12.65
CA GLY A 192 11.60 -34.70 12.58
C GLY A 192 12.85 -34.85 13.48
N ILE A 193 13.48 -33.75 13.90
CA ILE A 193 14.55 -33.74 14.91
C ILE A 193 13.94 -33.70 16.31
N MET A 194 12.99 -32.79 16.56
CA MET A 194 12.33 -32.57 17.86
C MET A 194 11.70 -33.83 18.45
N ILE A 195 11.10 -34.71 17.63
CA ILE A 195 10.52 -35.98 18.09
C ILE A 195 11.52 -36.82 18.91
N LYS A 196 12.82 -36.69 18.66
CA LYS A 196 13.86 -37.41 19.40
C LYS A 196 14.01 -36.94 20.86
N LEU A 197 13.59 -35.72 21.21
CA LEU A 197 13.58 -35.26 22.60
C LEU A 197 12.72 -36.15 23.50
N VAL A 198 11.65 -36.76 22.97
CA VAL A 198 10.78 -37.69 23.70
C VAL A 198 11.52 -38.98 24.11
N GLN A 199 12.65 -39.28 23.45
CA GLN A 199 13.49 -40.46 23.73
C GLN A 199 14.64 -40.16 24.72
N VAL A 200 14.88 -38.88 25.05
CA VAL A 200 15.91 -38.46 26.01
C VAL A 200 15.39 -38.72 27.43
N ASP A 201 16.17 -39.41 28.27
CA ASP A 201 15.79 -39.77 29.64
C ASP A 201 15.91 -38.60 30.64
N ASN A 202 15.23 -37.50 30.31
CA ASN A 202 15.15 -36.31 31.14
C ASN A 202 13.82 -35.59 30.90
N ARG A 203 12.98 -35.48 31.94
CA ARG A 203 11.63 -34.89 31.85
C ARG A 203 11.57 -33.43 31.42
N TYR A 204 12.65 -32.66 31.59
CA TYR A 204 12.74 -31.30 31.09
C TYR A 204 13.01 -31.26 29.58
N TRP A 205 13.81 -32.20 29.05
CA TRP A 205 14.00 -32.35 27.59
C TRP A 205 12.78 -32.99 26.91
N SER A 206 12.29 -34.12 27.43
CA SER A 206 11.19 -34.89 26.82
C SER A 206 9.79 -34.31 27.05
N GLY A 207 9.62 -33.46 28.06
CA GLY A 207 8.41 -32.66 28.31
C GLY A 207 8.63 -31.19 27.97
N THR A 208 9.12 -30.40 28.93
CA THR A 208 9.10 -28.92 28.87
C THR A 208 9.69 -28.33 27.59
N GLN A 209 10.84 -28.82 27.13
CA GLN A 209 11.49 -28.30 25.90
C GLN A 209 10.90 -28.89 24.62
N PHE A 210 10.37 -30.12 24.66
CA PHE A 210 9.58 -30.69 23.56
C PHE A 210 8.29 -29.92 23.33
N ASP A 211 7.55 -29.56 24.39
CA ASP A 211 6.33 -28.76 24.31
C ASP A 211 6.62 -27.35 23.78
N SER A 212 7.63 -26.67 24.32
CA SER A 212 8.05 -25.34 23.87
C SER A 212 8.50 -25.32 22.40
N MET A 213 9.23 -26.35 21.95
CA MET A 213 9.59 -26.50 20.52
C MET A 213 8.36 -26.82 19.65
N THR A 214 7.39 -27.57 20.18
CA THR A 214 6.12 -27.87 19.49
C THR A 214 5.31 -26.60 19.24
N GLU A 215 5.23 -25.70 20.22
CA GLU A 215 4.59 -24.37 20.05
C GLU A 215 5.28 -23.54 18.95
N LYS A 216 6.62 -23.43 18.99
CA LYS A 216 7.43 -22.76 17.95
C LYS A 216 7.12 -23.32 16.55
N ILE A 217 7.02 -24.64 16.42
CA ILE A 217 6.73 -25.31 15.14
C ILE A 217 5.28 -25.08 14.68
N ILE A 218 4.30 -25.05 15.59
CA ILE A 218 2.90 -24.75 15.26
C ILE A 218 2.75 -23.32 14.72
N VAL A 219 3.48 -22.35 15.27
CA VAL A 219 3.54 -20.98 14.73
C VAL A 219 4.18 -20.99 13.33
N ALA A 220 5.36 -21.60 13.17
CA ALA A 220 6.02 -21.72 11.87
C ALA A 220 5.14 -22.39 10.79
N GLN A 221 4.32 -23.39 11.15
CA GLN A 221 3.38 -24.03 10.23
C GLN A 221 2.18 -23.14 9.85
N LYS A 222 1.78 -22.18 10.69
CA LYS A 222 0.78 -21.15 10.33
C LYS A 222 1.40 -20.12 9.39
N ASP A 223 2.63 -19.71 9.68
CA ASP A 223 3.35 -18.70 8.91
C ASP A 223 3.78 -19.16 7.52
N GLU A 224 4.20 -20.43 7.36
CA GLU A 224 4.43 -21.01 6.03
C GLU A 224 3.16 -20.93 5.18
N ARG A 225 1.97 -21.17 5.77
CA ARG A 225 0.69 -21.07 5.06
C ARG A 225 0.37 -19.64 4.64
N LYS A 226 0.63 -18.63 5.49
CA LYS A 226 0.53 -17.20 5.13
C LYS A 226 1.49 -16.86 3.98
N LEU A 227 2.75 -17.27 4.09
CA LEU A 227 3.80 -17.04 3.09
C LEU A 227 3.48 -17.71 1.75
N VAL A 228 2.88 -18.91 1.75
CA VAL A 228 2.42 -19.62 0.56
C VAL A 228 1.19 -18.93 -0.06
N LYS A 229 0.28 -18.36 0.74
CA LYS A 229 -0.82 -17.52 0.24
C LYS A 229 -0.27 -16.27 -0.45
N ALA A 230 0.63 -15.52 0.20
CA ALA A 230 1.29 -14.35 -0.39
C ALA A 230 2.02 -14.70 -1.70
N LYS A 231 2.91 -15.72 -1.67
CA LYS A 231 3.63 -16.19 -2.87
C LYS A 231 2.69 -16.69 -4.00
N ARG A 232 1.42 -17.04 -3.72
CA ARG A 232 0.39 -17.36 -4.73
C ARG A 232 -0.24 -16.09 -5.32
N LEU A 233 -0.60 -15.13 -4.47
CA LEU A 233 -1.15 -13.83 -4.87
C LEU A 233 -0.15 -13.04 -5.74
N MET A 234 1.11 -12.95 -5.30
CA MET A 234 2.21 -12.35 -6.06
C MET A 234 2.43 -12.96 -7.46
N ARG A 235 2.09 -14.26 -7.65
CA ARG A 235 2.14 -14.92 -8.96
C ARG A 235 0.94 -14.60 -9.85
N ARG A 236 -0.24 -14.36 -9.28
CA ARG A 236 -1.43 -13.88 -10.02
C ARG A 236 -1.20 -12.49 -10.57
N GLY A 237 -0.54 -11.62 -9.80
CA GLY A 237 -0.27 -10.24 -10.20
C GLY A 237 -1.52 -9.37 -10.21
N GLY A 238 -1.39 -8.18 -10.80
CA GLY A 238 -2.35 -7.09 -10.59
C GLY A 238 -2.17 -6.43 -9.22
N LEU A 239 -2.62 -5.18 -9.13
CA LEU A 239 -2.38 -4.29 -7.99
C LEU A 239 -2.95 -4.84 -6.67
N GLU A 240 -4.20 -5.30 -6.70
CA GLU A 240 -4.93 -5.85 -5.55
C GLU A 240 -4.24 -7.10 -4.95
N ASN A 241 -3.94 -8.12 -5.77
CA ASN A 241 -3.25 -9.32 -5.29
C ASN A 241 -1.85 -8.99 -4.73
N LEU A 242 -1.15 -8.00 -5.30
CA LEU A 242 0.16 -7.58 -4.80
C LEU A 242 0.05 -6.83 -3.47
N SER A 243 -0.98 -6.01 -3.27
CA SER A 243 -1.29 -5.35 -2.00
C SER A 243 -1.65 -6.35 -0.89
N GLU A 244 -2.56 -7.28 -1.15
CA GLU A 244 -2.91 -8.35 -0.18
C GLU A 244 -1.68 -9.23 0.12
N SER A 245 -0.89 -9.57 -0.93
CA SER A 245 0.37 -10.29 -0.77
C SER A 245 1.40 -9.53 0.05
N LEU A 246 1.39 -8.19 0.03
CA LEU A 246 2.34 -7.36 0.76
C LEU A 246 1.98 -7.31 2.25
N GLY A 247 0.70 -7.09 2.59
CA GLY A 247 0.25 -7.10 3.99
C GLY A 247 0.54 -8.43 4.69
N LEU A 248 0.24 -9.55 4.02
CA LEU A 248 0.58 -10.90 4.49
C LEU A 248 2.09 -11.14 4.67
N VAL A 249 2.95 -10.39 3.97
CA VAL A 249 4.40 -10.48 4.07
C VAL A 249 4.95 -9.54 5.15
N GLN A 250 4.39 -8.35 5.31
CA GLN A 250 4.75 -7.40 6.37
C GLN A 250 4.49 -7.98 7.77
N GLU A 251 3.35 -8.68 7.95
CA GLU A 251 3.04 -9.40 9.19
C GLU A 251 4.10 -10.48 9.55
N LEU A 252 4.75 -11.07 8.54
CA LEU A 252 5.81 -12.07 8.72
C LEU A 252 7.22 -11.47 8.88
N ILE A 253 7.37 -10.14 8.75
CA ILE A 253 8.68 -9.47 8.90
C ILE A 253 8.93 -9.06 10.36
N SER A 254 7.88 -8.73 11.12
CA SER A 254 7.98 -8.32 12.52
C SER A 254 8.49 -9.46 13.40
N ASP A 255 7.73 -10.55 13.54
CA ASP A 255 8.01 -11.62 14.51
C ASP A 255 7.70 -13.04 14.00
N SER A 256 8.25 -13.40 12.83
CA SER A 256 8.20 -14.77 12.30
C SER A 256 9.58 -15.35 12.04
N VAL A 257 9.67 -16.68 12.19
CA VAL A 257 10.75 -17.52 11.67
C VAL A 257 10.97 -17.28 10.16
N TYR A 258 9.90 -16.99 9.41
CA TYR A 258 9.92 -16.79 7.95
C TYR A 258 10.38 -15.41 7.48
N ARG A 259 10.95 -14.58 8.38
CA ARG A 259 11.40 -13.20 8.12
C ARG A 259 12.32 -13.08 6.88
N ARG A 260 13.16 -14.09 6.58
CA ARG A 260 14.10 -14.04 5.43
C ARG A 260 13.36 -14.26 4.10
N SER A 261 12.52 -15.28 4.02
CA SER A 261 11.59 -15.48 2.89
C SER A 261 10.62 -14.33 2.73
N ALA A 262 10.12 -13.75 3.82
CA ALA A 262 9.19 -12.62 3.80
C ALA A 262 9.86 -11.41 3.13
N ARG A 263 11.01 -10.94 3.62
CA ARG A 263 11.79 -9.85 2.98
C ARG A 263 12.17 -10.14 1.52
N LYS A 264 12.51 -11.38 1.17
CA LYS A 264 12.75 -11.77 -0.24
C LYS A 264 11.49 -11.64 -1.10
N THR A 265 10.32 -11.97 -0.54
CA THR A 265 9.02 -11.85 -1.23
C THR A 265 8.60 -10.37 -1.35
N GLN A 266 8.76 -9.57 -0.29
CA GLN A 266 8.56 -8.12 -0.25
C GLN A 266 9.35 -7.42 -1.38
N ASN A 267 10.65 -7.69 -1.49
CA ASN A 267 11.51 -7.12 -2.53
C ASN A 267 11.13 -7.58 -3.96
N THR A 268 10.44 -8.71 -4.09
CA THR A 268 9.91 -9.19 -5.38
C THR A 268 8.59 -8.49 -5.73
N ILE A 269 7.73 -8.23 -4.74
CA ILE A 269 6.50 -7.44 -4.89
C ILE A 269 6.83 -6.00 -5.26
N ALA A 270 7.75 -5.35 -4.55
CA ALA A 270 8.17 -3.97 -4.80
C ALA A 270 8.64 -3.75 -6.26
N ARG A 271 9.44 -4.67 -6.81
CA ARG A 271 9.87 -4.62 -8.23
C ARG A 271 8.69 -4.78 -9.19
N LYS A 272 7.72 -5.65 -8.88
CA LYS A 272 6.50 -5.82 -9.69
C LYS A 272 5.60 -4.59 -9.65
N LEU A 273 5.55 -3.87 -8.53
CA LEU A 273 4.82 -2.61 -8.40
C LEU A 273 5.42 -1.51 -9.28
N ILE A 274 6.75 -1.39 -9.37
CA ILE A 274 7.42 -0.48 -10.32
C ILE A 274 6.99 -0.80 -11.77
N THR A 275 7.03 -2.07 -12.19
CA THR A 275 6.61 -2.46 -13.56
C THR A 275 5.11 -2.18 -13.83
N ILE A 276 4.25 -2.26 -12.82
CA ILE A 276 2.84 -1.86 -12.95
C ILE A 276 2.72 -0.34 -13.08
N ALA A 277 3.54 0.43 -12.36
CA ALA A 277 3.57 1.88 -12.46
C ALA A 277 4.04 2.33 -13.85
N GLU A 278 5.13 1.74 -14.35
CA GLU A 278 5.66 1.97 -15.70
C GLU A 278 4.58 1.74 -16.78
N TYR A 279 3.94 0.56 -16.77
CA TYR A 279 2.87 0.21 -17.71
C TYR A 279 1.62 1.10 -17.59
N SER A 280 1.30 1.57 -16.38
CA SER A 280 0.16 2.46 -16.15
C SER A 280 0.44 3.86 -16.66
N LEU A 281 1.66 4.37 -16.46
CA LEU A 281 2.09 5.69 -16.92
C LEU A 281 2.17 5.75 -18.46
N GLU A 282 2.69 4.70 -19.10
CA GLU A 282 2.71 4.55 -20.56
C GLU A 282 1.31 4.61 -21.18
N ARG A 283 0.28 4.17 -20.44
CA ARG A 283 -1.14 4.26 -20.81
C ARG A 283 -1.82 5.57 -20.41
N ARG A 284 -1.05 6.61 -20.09
CA ARG A 284 -1.50 7.90 -19.54
C ARG A 284 -2.39 7.78 -18.29
N ASN A 285 -2.26 6.70 -17.50
CA ASN A 285 -3.00 6.50 -16.25
C ASN A 285 -2.10 6.84 -15.04
N TYR A 286 -2.04 8.13 -14.72
CA TYR A 286 -1.27 8.66 -13.59
C TYR A 286 -1.71 8.07 -12.23
N HIS A 287 -3.01 7.94 -11.99
CA HIS A 287 -3.53 7.44 -10.71
C HIS A 287 -3.09 6.01 -10.43
N ALA A 288 -3.34 5.07 -11.34
CA ALA A 288 -2.92 3.68 -11.17
C ALA A 288 -1.39 3.52 -11.09
N SER A 289 -0.64 4.44 -11.72
CA SER A 289 0.82 4.52 -11.55
C SER A 289 1.19 4.92 -10.11
N MET A 290 0.60 6.00 -9.59
CA MET A 290 0.88 6.47 -8.23
C MET A 290 0.43 5.48 -7.15
N ASP A 291 -0.72 4.82 -7.31
CA ASP A 291 -1.20 3.79 -6.38
C ASP A 291 -0.20 2.63 -6.26
N ALA A 292 0.36 2.19 -7.39
CA ALA A 292 1.38 1.15 -7.41
C ALA A 292 2.69 1.58 -6.73
N LEU A 293 3.12 2.83 -6.93
CA LEU A 293 4.35 3.37 -6.32
C LEU A 293 4.20 3.58 -4.80
N GLN A 294 3.05 4.07 -4.34
CA GLN A 294 2.79 4.33 -2.93
C GLN A 294 2.70 3.05 -2.09
N LEU A 295 2.36 1.91 -2.70
CA LEU A 295 2.40 0.60 -2.04
C LEU A 295 3.82 0.04 -1.84
N ILE A 296 4.88 0.68 -2.37
CA ILE A 296 6.26 0.18 -2.22
C ILE A 296 6.80 0.53 -0.82
N PRO A 297 7.21 -0.45 0.02
CA PRO A 297 7.70 -0.15 1.36
C PRO A 297 9.08 0.53 1.35
N GLN A 298 9.26 1.47 2.28
CA GLN A 298 10.46 2.28 2.41
C GLN A 298 11.72 1.48 2.79
N ASP A 299 11.58 0.31 3.41
CA ASP A 299 12.69 -0.58 3.76
C ASP A 299 13.11 -1.54 2.62
N THR A 300 12.59 -1.34 1.40
CA THR A 300 12.97 -2.12 0.21
C THR A 300 14.11 -1.46 -0.58
N PRO A 301 15.04 -2.21 -1.19
CA PRO A 301 16.17 -1.65 -1.96
C PRO A 301 15.79 -0.88 -3.25
N VAL A 302 14.50 -0.75 -3.57
CA VAL A 302 14.00 -0.04 -4.75
C VAL A 302 13.15 1.19 -4.38
N TRP A 303 13.07 1.54 -3.08
CA TRP A 303 12.29 2.70 -2.62
C TRP A 303 12.77 4.02 -3.25
N THR A 304 14.09 4.24 -3.35
CA THR A 304 14.64 5.44 -4.01
C THR A 304 14.26 5.51 -5.49
N GLN A 305 14.35 4.39 -6.21
CA GLN A 305 13.90 4.28 -7.60
C GLN A 305 12.39 4.58 -7.73
N ALA A 306 11.57 4.14 -6.77
CA ALA A 306 10.14 4.44 -6.74
C ALA A 306 9.86 5.93 -6.51
N GLN A 307 10.55 6.58 -5.56
CA GLN A 307 10.44 8.04 -5.34
C GLN A 307 10.87 8.85 -6.56
N ASP A 308 11.93 8.43 -7.25
CA ASP A 308 12.37 9.04 -8.49
C ASP A 308 11.38 8.82 -9.65
N PHE A 309 10.77 7.63 -9.72
CA PHE A 309 9.72 7.36 -10.70
C PHE A 309 8.44 8.17 -10.42
N MET A 310 8.08 8.45 -9.16
CA MET A 310 6.98 9.37 -8.83
C MET A 310 7.19 10.77 -9.45
N LYS A 311 8.43 11.30 -9.44
CA LYS A 311 8.77 12.59 -10.07
C LYS A 311 8.55 12.54 -11.59
N ILE A 312 9.00 11.46 -12.24
CA ILE A 312 8.78 11.25 -13.68
C ILE A 312 7.30 11.08 -14.00
N ALA A 313 6.54 10.38 -13.15
CA ALA A 313 5.10 10.20 -13.32
C ALA A 313 4.35 11.54 -13.23
N GLN A 314 4.69 12.39 -12.26
CA GLN A 314 4.11 13.72 -12.10
C GLN A 314 4.44 14.61 -13.31
N ALA A 315 5.72 14.67 -13.71
CA ALA A 315 6.16 15.46 -14.86
C ALA A 315 5.46 15.02 -16.16
N SER A 316 5.37 13.70 -16.39
CA SER A 316 4.68 13.14 -17.55
C SER A 316 3.19 13.48 -17.55
N ALA A 317 2.54 13.46 -16.39
CA ALA A 317 1.13 13.81 -16.25
C ALA A 317 0.86 15.29 -16.56
N SER A 318 1.75 16.21 -16.13
CA SER A 318 1.69 17.62 -16.55
C SER A 318 1.81 17.75 -18.07
N ALA A 319 2.77 17.07 -18.70
CA ALA A 319 3.04 17.19 -20.14
C ALA A 319 1.86 16.77 -21.04
N TRP A 320 0.95 15.88 -20.60
CA TRP A 320 -0.11 15.32 -21.45
C TRP A 320 -1.13 16.32 -22.00
N ASN A 321 -1.24 17.51 -21.41
CA ASN A 321 -2.08 18.61 -21.93
C ASN A 321 -1.43 19.31 -23.15
N GLY A 322 -0.13 19.10 -23.40
CA GLY A 322 0.55 19.56 -24.61
C GLY A 322 0.61 21.08 -24.83
N THR A 323 0.33 21.90 -23.81
CA THR A 323 0.51 23.37 -23.87
C THR A 323 1.89 23.76 -23.35
N ILE A 324 2.46 24.87 -23.86
CA ILE A 324 3.81 25.32 -23.51
C ILE A 324 4.03 25.38 -21.99
N VAL A 325 3.14 26.03 -21.24
CA VAL A 325 3.22 26.15 -19.76
C VAL A 325 3.28 24.78 -19.05
N ASN A 326 2.53 23.79 -19.55
CA ASN A 326 2.50 22.45 -18.97
C ASN A 326 3.71 21.61 -19.35
N LEU A 327 4.29 21.83 -20.54
CA LEU A 327 5.56 21.25 -20.96
C LEU A 327 6.75 21.86 -20.20
N GLU A 328 6.73 23.17 -19.96
CA GLU A 328 7.72 23.89 -19.14
C GLU A 328 7.71 23.39 -17.69
N GLU A 329 6.53 23.22 -17.07
CA GLU A 329 6.42 22.64 -15.73
C GLU A 329 6.83 21.17 -15.70
N ALA A 330 6.54 20.37 -16.74
CA ALA A 330 7.05 19.01 -16.86
C ALA A 330 8.59 18.96 -16.91
N ILE A 331 9.22 19.82 -17.71
CA ILE A 331 10.68 20.00 -17.75
C ILE A 331 11.22 20.43 -16.37
N ASN A 332 10.54 21.36 -15.69
CA ASN A 332 10.90 21.86 -14.36
C ASN A 332 10.80 20.77 -13.28
N GLN A 333 9.82 19.86 -13.37
CA GLN A 333 9.72 18.70 -12.48
C GLN A 333 10.78 17.63 -12.79
N ALA A 334 10.98 17.27 -14.06
CA ALA A 334 11.93 16.22 -14.45
C ALA A 334 13.40 16.61 -14.24
N SER A 335 13.75 17.89 -14.36
CA SER A 335 15.11 18.41 -14.12
C SER A 335 15.52 18.41 -12.64
N LYS A 336 14.58 18.23 -11.70
CA LYS A 336 14.85 18.01 -10.26
C LYS A 336 15.26 16.57 -9.92
N LEU A 337 15.45 15.70 -10.93
CA LEU A 337 15.90 14.34 -10.74
C LEU A 337 17.43 14.29 -10.57
N ASP A 338 17.91 13.51 -9.60
CA ASP A 338 19.34 13.42 -9.30
C ASP A 338 20.11 12.74 -10.45
N ILE A 339 21.32 13.25 -10.76
CA ILE A 339 22.16 12.75 -11.86
C ILE A 339 22.64 11.30 -11.66
N ASN A 340 22.68 10.82 -10.41
CA ASN A 340 23.01 9.44 -10.06
C ASN A 340 21.78 8.51 -10.08
N SER A 341 20.58 9.05 -10.36
CA SER A 341 19.37 8.25 -10.47
C SER A 341 19.45 7.30 -11.67
N PRO A 342 19.12 5.99 -11.52
CA PRO A 342 18.98 5.08 -12.66
C PRO A 342 17.96 5.54 -13.71
N LEU A 343 17.08 6.48 -13.35
CA LEU A 343 16.04 7.03 -14.22
C LEU A 343 16.45 8.38 -14.85
N TYR A 344 17.62 8.93 -14.54
CA TYR A 344 18.09 10.23 -15.06
C TYR A 344 18.09 10.27 -16.59
N GLY A 345 18.59 9.21 -17.25
CA GLY A 345 18.57 9.11 -18.71
C GLY A 345 17.15 9.18 -19.30
N LYS A 346 16.16 8.52 -18.66
CA LYS A 346 14.75 8.56 -19.09
C LYS A 346 14.16 9.97 -18.93
N ALA A 347 14.50 10.67 -17.85
CA ALA A 347 14.09 12.07 -17.67
C ALA A 347 14.72 13.01 -18.71
N GLN A 348 16.00 12.85 -19.05
CA GLN A 348 16.65 13.68 -20.09
C GLN A 348 16.04 13.45 -21.47
N THR A 349 15.68 12.21 -21.84
CA THR A 349 14.93 11.94 -23.09
C THR A 349 13.57 12.63 -23.11
N LEU A 350 12.83 12.60 -22.00
CA LEU A 350 11.53 13.27 -21.88
C LEU A 350 11.67 14.80 -21.96
N ILE A 351 12.65 15.39 -21.27
CA ILE A 351 12.96 16.82 -21.33
C ILE A 351 13.26 17.25 -22.78
N SER A 352 14.12 16.50 -23.48
CA SER A 352 14.47 16.80 -24.88
C SER A 352 13.25 16.73 -25.82
N HIS A 353 12.31 15.81 -25.57
CA HIS A 353 11.07 15.71 -26.32
C HIS A 353 10.15 16.91 -26.05
N TRP A 354 9.94 17.28 -24.79
CA TRP A 354 9.08 18.41 -24.42
C TRP A 354 9.65 19.76 -24.88
N GLN A 355 10.97 19.91 -24.93
CA GLN A 355 11.64 21.09 -25.52
C GLN A 355 11.38 21.21 -27.03
N GLN A 356 11.45 20.09 -27.76
CA GLN A 356 11.12 20.07 -29.19
C GLN A 356 9.64 20.37 -29.42
N GLU A 357 8.74 19.82 -28.61
CA GLU A 357 7.29 20.12 -28.72
C GLU A 357 6.97 21.59 -28.43
N ILE A 358 7.61 22.24 -27.46
CA ILE A 358 7.48 23.69 -27.26
C ILE A 358 7.87 24.46 -28.54
N THR A 359 8.97 24.06 -29.18
CA THR A 359 9.43 24.67 -30.45
C THR A 359 8.43 24.44 -31.59
N ASN A 360 7.89 23.23 -31.71
CA ASN A 360 6.90 22.86 -32.73
C ASN A 360 5.59 23.66 -32.55
N ILE A 361 5.12 23.86 -31.32
CA ILE A 361 3.94 24.68 -31.00
C ILE A 361 4.18 26.15 -31.36
N GLN A 362 5.33 26.72 -30.98
CA GLN A 362 5.67 28.11 -31.29
C GLN A 362 5.78 28.35 -32.81
N LEU A 363 6.30 27.37 -33.55
CA LEU A 363 6.41 27.43 -34.99
C LEU A 363 5.04 27.37 -35.68
N LEU A 364 4.16 26.46 -35.23
CA LEU A 364 2.79 26.36 -35.74
C LEU A 364 1.99 27.63 -35.47
N GLN A 365 2.07 28.16 -34.25
CA GLN A 365 1.43 29.44 -33.89
C GLN A 365 1.94 30.62 -34.73
N THR A 366 3.23 30.63 -35.09
CA THR A 366 3.80 31.67 -35.95
C THR A 366 3.29 31.54 -37.39
N ALA A 367 3.17 30.31 -37.91
CA ALA A 367 2.57 30.04 -39.21
C ALA A 367 1.08 30.44 -39.24
N GLN A 368 0.29 30.04 -38.24
CA GLN A 368 -1.11 30.43 -38.06
C GLN A 368 -1.30 31.96 -38.07
N MET A 369 -0.45 32.71 -37.35
CA MET A 369 -0.52 34.18 -37.32
C MET A 369 -0.19 34.83 -38.67
N GLN A 370 0.68 34.24 -39.49
CA GLN A 370 0.98 34.75 -40.83
C GLN A 370 -0.16 34.44 -41.80
N ALA A 371 -0.69 33.22 -41.77
CA ALA A 371 -1.78 32.79 -42.64
C ALA A 371 -3.07 33.64 -42.51
N GLN A 372 -3.26 34.34 -41.38
CA GLN A 372 -4.40 35.23 -41.12
C GLN A 372 -4.53 36.42 -42.09
N THR A 373 -3.46 36.84 -42.79
CA THR A 373 -3.57 37.91 -43.80
C THR A 373 -4.30 37.43 -45.06
N GLY A 374 -4.22 36.13 -45.39
CA GLY A 374 -4.80 35.56 -46.60
C GLY A 374 -4.08 35.96 -47.90
N ASP A 375 -2.89 36.57 -47.79
CA ASP A 375 -2.01 36.93 -48.91
C ASP A 375 -1.10 35.75 -49.29
N ILE A 376 -0.83 35.58 -50.59
CA ILE A 376 -0.07 34.44 -51.14
C ILE A 376 1.32 34.31 -50.49
N GLY A 377 2.01 35.43 -50.25
CA GLY A 377 3.36 35.43 -49.67
C GLY A 377 3.39 34.95 -48.21
N ASP A 378 2.41 35.35 -47.41
CA ASP A 378 2.31 34.96 -46.00
C ASP A 378 1.79 33.53 -45.85
N LEU A 379 0.80 33.12 -46.66
CA LEU A 379 0.35 31.72 -46.75
C LEU A 379 1.51 30.79 -47.14
N THR A 380 2.34 31.19 -48.12
CA THR A 380 3.53 30.43 -48.52
C THR A 380 4.56 30.35 -47.39
N SER A 381 4.74 31.44 -46.64
CA SER A 381 5.63 31.50 -45.48
C SER A 381 5.15 30.62 -44.31
N ALA A 382 3.83 30.59 -44.07
CA ALA A 382 3.18 29.74 -43.09
C ALA A 382 3.36 28.25 -43.43
N VAL A 383 3.08 27.85 -44.68
CA VAL A 383 3.33 26.50 -45.19
C VAL A 383 4.80 26.09 -44.99
N ALA A 384 5.75 26.95 -45.34
CA ALA A 384 7.19 26.67 -45.21
C ALA A 384 7.70 26.57 -43.76
N GLN A 385 6.96 27.11 -42.78
CA GLN A 385 7.24 26.94 -41.35
C GLN A 385 6.62 25.65 -40.80
N ALA A 386 5.32 25.43 -41.04
CA ALA A 386 4.65 24.21 -40.59
C ALA A 386 5.30 22.93 -41.17
N GLN A 387 5.84 22.99 -42.39
CA GLN A 387 6.59 21.88 -43.01
C GLN A 387 7.88 21.47 -42.28
N GLN A 388 8.38 22.27 -41.33
CA GLN A 388 9.54 21.90 -40.51
C GLN A 388 9.16 21.02 -39.30
N ILE A 389 7.86 20.90 -38.99
CA ILE A 389 7.35 20.09 -37.89
C ILE A 389 7.49 18.61 -38.26
N SER A 390 8.39 17.92 -37.55
CA SER A 390 8.70 16.50 -37.78
C SER A 390 7.47 15.61 -37.62
N SER A 391 7.35 14.57 -38.44
CA SER A 391 6.32 13.52 -38.34
C SER A 391 6.40 12.63 -37.09
N GLN A 392 7.36 12.92 -36.20
CA GLN A 392 7.46 12.35 -34.84
C GLN A 392 6.83 13.25 -33.77
N SER A 393 6.36 14.45 -34.11
CA SER A 393 5.73 15.41 -33.20
C SER A 393 4.26 15.06 -32.92
N ASP A 394 3.80 15.29 -31.69
CA ASP A 394 2.36 15.25 -31.35
C ASP A 394 1.56 16.31 -32.17
N ARG A 395 2.22 17.35 -32.71
CA ARG A 395 1.65 18.41 -33.54
C ARG A 395 1.64 18.15 -35.05
N TRP A 396 2.21 17.04 -35.54
CA TRP A 396 2.36 16.83 -36.98
C TRP A 396 1.01 16.78 -37.74
N GLN A 397 -0.01 16.13 -37.19
CA GLN A 397 -1.31 16.01 -37.86
C GLN A 397 -2.01 17.38 -37.98
N GLU A 398 -1.92 18.20 -36.94
CA GLU A 398 -2.44 19.58 -36.89
C GLU A 398 -1.75 20.44 -37.96
N ALA A 399 -0.41 20.39 -37.98
CA ALA A 399 0.40 21.08 -38.99
C ALA A 399 0.08 20.65 -40.43
N GLN A 400 -0.10 19.35 -40.69
CA GLN A 400 -0.43 18.86 -42.03
C GLN A 400 -1.79 19.35 -42.51
N GLN A 401 -2.81 19.36 -41.64
CA GLN A 401 -4.15 19.86 -41.97
C GLN A 401 -4.14 21.35 -42.34
N GLU A 402 -3.37 22.16 -41.59
CA GLU A 402 -3.20 23.58 -41.90
C GLU A 402 -2.38 23.82 -43.18
N ILE A 403 -1.31 23.05 -43.42
CA ILE A 403 -0.54 23.07 -44.67
C ILE A 403 -1.46 22.83 -45.88
N ASP A 404 -2.29 21.79 -45.83
CA ASP A 404 -3.20 21.44 -46.93
C ASP A 404 -4.24 22.55 -47.16
N GLN A 405 -4.77 23.14 -46.08
CA GLN A 405 -5.70 24.27 -46.15
C GLN A 405 -5.07 25.53 -46.76
N TRP A 406 -3.86 25.91 -46.34
CA TRP A 406 -3.17 27.10 -46.87
C TRP A 406 -2.71 26.89 -48.31
N GLN A 407 -2.30 25.68 -48.68
CA GLN A 407 -2.00 25.33 -50.08
C GLN A 407 -3.25 25.48 -50.97
N SER A 408 -4.42 25.04 -50.52
CA SER A 408 -5.68 25.25 -51.25
C SER A 408 -5.98 26.74 -51.45
N GLN A 409 -5.81 27.56 -50.41
CA GLN A 409 -5.98 29.02 -50.49
C GLN A 409 -5.00 29.69 -51.47
N ILE A 410 -3.72 29.27 -51.47
CA ILE A 410 -2.73 29.75 -52.45
C ILE A 410 -3.17 29.42 -53.87
N GLN A 411 -3.53 28.16 -54.14
CA GLN A 411 -3.96 27.72 -55.48
C GLN A 411 -5.18 28.50 -55.97
N PHE A 412 -6.18 28.70 -55.10
CA PHE A 412 -7.36 29.51 -55.40
C PHE A 412 -6.98 30.96 -55.74
N ARG A 413 -6.14 31.61 -54.91
CA ARG A 413 -5.67 32.99 -55.14
C ARG A 413 -4.84 33.14 -56.42
N GLU A 414 -4.06 32.14 -56.79
CA GLU A 414 -3.25 32.12 -58.02
C GLU A 414 -4.10 31.88 -59.28
N ASP A 415 -5.10 30.99 -59.22
CA ASP A 415 -5.90 30.58 -60.39
C ASP A 415 -7.11 31.49 -60.65
N GLN A 416 -7.67 32.17 -59.63
CA GLN A 416 -8.84 33.03 -59.79
C GLN A 416 -8.67 34.09 -60.90
N PRO A 417 -7.53 34.82 -61.05
CA PRO A 417 -7.36 35.80 -62.12
C PRO A 417 -7.27 35.18 -63.53
N ILE A 418 -6.98 33.88 -63.64
CA ILE A 418 -7.03 33.13 -64.90
C ILE A 418 -8.49 32.84 -65.25
N LEU A 419 -9.26 32.39 -64.25
CA LEU A 419 -10.67 32.07 -64.34
C LEU A 419 -11.52 33.32 -64.68
N ASP A 420 -11.30 34.43 -63.95
CA ASP A 420 -11.95 35.73 -64.17
C ASP A 420 -11.69 36.25 -65.59
N ARG A 421 -10.48 36.04 -66.14
CA ARG A 421 -10.16 36.43 -67.52
C ARG A 421 -10.84 35.52 -68.53
N ALA A 422 -10.89 34.22 -68.28
CA ALA A 422 -11.60 33.29 -69.14
C ALA A 422 -13.10 33.66 -69.22
N ASP A 423 -13.72 33.98 -68.09
CA ASP A 423 -15.08 34.52 -68.02
C ASP A 423 -15.21 35.83 -68.82
N GLN A 424 -14.28 36.79 -68.66
CA GLN A 424 -14.27 38.05 -69.44
C GLN A 424 -14.12 37.86 -70.96
N LEU A 425 -13.41 36.82 -71.41
CA LEU A 425 -13.33 36.46 -72.83
C LEU A 425 -14.66 35.90 -73.33
N ALA A 426 -15.29 35.00 -72.57
CA ALA A 426 -16.56 34.38 -72.92
C ALA A 426 -17.73 35.40 -73.04
N LEU A 427 -17.70 36.51 -72.29
CA LEU A 427 -18.74 37.55 -72.33
C LEU A 427 -19.02 38.15 -73.72
N GLN A 428 -18.11 38.03 -74.69
CA GLN A 428 -18.33 38.51 -76.05
C GLN A 428 -19.16 37.54 -76.92
N GLY A 429 -19.28 36.28 -76.52
CA GLY A 429 -20.13 35.26 -77.17
C GLY A 429 -19.73 34.85 -78.59
N GLY A 430 -18.65 35.40 -79.16
CA GLY A 430 -18.15 35.03 -80.48
C GLY A 430 -17.44 33.66 -80.44
N PRO A 431 -17.46 32.88 -81.54
CA PRO A 431 -16.78 31.59 -81.58
C PRO A 431 -15.25 31.66 -81.35
N THR A 432 -14.61 32.76 -81.73
CA THR A 432 -13.20 33.03 -81.42
C THR A 432 -12.96 33.28 -79.93
N ASP A 433 -13.93 33.89 -79.26
CA ASP A 433 -13.78 34.43 -77.92
C ASP A 433 -14.08 33.34 -76.88
N LEU A 434 -15.06 32.48 -77.16
CA LEU A 434 -15.30 31.22 -76.45
C LEU A 434 -14.11 30.25 -76.60
N GLN A 435 -13.49 30.15 -77.78
CA GLN A 435 -12.26 29.37 -77.96
C GLN A 435 -11.08 29.94 -77.14
N ALA A 436 -10.95 31.28 -77.06
CA ALA A 436 -9.94 31.93 -76.23
C ALA A 436 -10.22 31.73 -74.71
N ALA A 437 -11.49 31.80 -74.30
CA ALA A 437 -11.92 31.54 -72.92
C ALA A 437 -11.58 30.11 -72.48
N ILE A 438 -11.91 29.11 -73.30
CA ILE A 438 -11.54 27.70 -73.10
C ILE A 438 -10.01 27.57 -72.95
N ALA A 439 -9.24 28.20 -73.84
CA ALA A 439 -7.78 28.12 -73.81
C ALA A 439 -7.15 28.77 -72.57
N GLU A 440 -7.72 29.85 -72.04
CA GLU A 440 -7.24 30.48 -70.80
C GLU A 440 -7.64 29.64 -69.57
N ALA A 441 -8.88 29.16 -69.49
CA ALA A 441 -9.34 28.27 -68.39
C ALA A 441 -8.57 26.94 -68.33
N GLN A 442 -8.19 26.36 -69.48
CA GLN A 442 -7.36 25.15 -69.57
C GLN A 442 -5.95 25.29 -68.97
N ARG A 443 -5.53 26.50 -68.59
CA ARG A 443 -4.25 26.73 -67.89
C ARG A 443 -4.32 26.30 -66.42
N ILE A 444 -5.52 26.24 -65.84
CA ILE A 444 -5.77 25.67 -64.50
C ILE A 444 -5.68 24.14 -64.62
N ARG A 445 -4.75 23.55 -63.86
CA ARG A 445 -4.35 22.14 -64.03
C ARG A 445 -5.19 21.18 -63.19
N PRO A 446 -5.35 19.90 -63.60
CA PRO A 446 -5.96 18.87 -62.77
C PRO A 446 -5.34 18.81 -61.37
N GLY A 447 -6.18 18.76 -60.34
CA GLY A 447 -5.75 18.74 -58.93
C GLY A 447 -5.41 20.11 -58.34
N ARG A 448 -5.71 21.22 -59.03
CA ARG A 448 -5.72 22.58 -58.44
C ARG A 448 -7.10 22.90 -57.87
N ALA A 449 -7.16 23.73 -56.83
CA ALA A 449 -8.40 24.12 -56.14
C ALA A 449 -9.55 24.62 -57.05
N LEU A 450 -9.23 25.33 -58.14
CA LEU A 450 -10.23 25.85 -59.10
C LEU A 450 -10.43 24.98 -60.36
N TYR A 451 -9.86 23.77 -60.40
CA TYR A 451 -9.91 22.92 -61.60
C TYR A 451 -11.33 22.54 -62.02
N ASP A 452 -12.17 22.11 -61.08
CA ASP A 452 -13.54 21.66 -61.39
C ASP A 452 -14.42 22.83 -61.84
N GLU A 453 -14.26 24.02 -61.24
CA GLU A 453 -14.94 25.25 -61.67
C GLU A 453 -14.48 25.72 -63.08
N ALA A 454 -13.23 25.43 -63.46
CA ALA A 454 -12.72 25.65 -64.80
C ALA A 454 -13.26 24.63 -65.81
N GLN A 455 -13.35 23.33 -65.45
CA GLN A 455 -13.91 22.30 -66.34
C GLN A 455 -15.40 22.55 -66.65
N LEU A 456 -16.18 23.01 -65.66
CA LEU A 456 -17.60 23.32 -65.84
C LEU A 456 -17.81 24.47 -66.85
N ARG A 457 -16.99 25.54 -66.78
CA ARG A 457 -16.97 26.61 -67.79
C ARG A 457 -16.56 26.12 -69.17
N ILE A 458 -15.48 25.32 -69.24
CA ILE A 458 -15.00 24.74 -70.51
C ILE A 458 -16.10 23.91 -71.18
N SER A 459 -16.85 23.11 -70.42
CA SER A 459 -17.96 22.30 -70.92
C SER A 459 -19.10 23.16 -71.48
N ASP A 460 -19.47 24.25 -70.80
CA ASP A 460 -20.49 25.18 -71.28
C ASP A 460 -20.08 25.88 -72.58
N TRP A 461 -18.87 26.43 -72.62
CA TRP A 461 -18.36 27.12 -73.81
C TRP A 461 -18.16 26.19 -75.00
N GLN A 462 -17.83 24.91 -74.76
CA GLN A 462 -17.83 23.88 -75.79
C GLN A 462 -19.23 23.59 -76.33
N TYR A 463 -20.24 23.50 -75.45
CA TYR A 463 -21.65 23.35 -75.85
C TYR A 463 -22.15 24.56 -76.65
N GLN A 464 -21.80 25.79 -76.25
CA GLN A 464 -22.14 27.01 -77.01
C GLN A 464 -21.48 27.05 -78.40
N LEU A 465 -20.22 26.61 -78.51
CA LEU A 465 -19.48 26.57 -79.77
C LEU A 465 -20.02 25.55 -80.76
N GLN A 466 -20.45 24.39 -80.27
CA GLN A 466 -20.89 23.28 -81.11
C GLN A 466 -22.04 22.53 -80.43
N PRO A 467 -23.26 23.11 -80.43
CA PRO A 467 -24.44 22.45 -79.91
C PRO A 467 -24.63 21.09 -80.60
N PRO A 468 -24.95 20.02 -79.87
CA PRO A 468 -25.11 18.69 -80.45
C PRO A 468 -26.20 18.71 -81.52
N GLU A 469 -25.91 18.11 -82.67
CA GLU A 469 -26.80 18.10 -83.83
C GLU A 469 -28.17 17.53 -83.45
N SER A 470 -29.21 18.36 -83.54
CA SER A 470 -30.56 18.07 -83.05
C SER A 470 -31.24 17.02 -83.92
N THR A 471 -30.89 15.76 -83.65
CA THR A 471 -31.40 14.58 -84.35
C THR A 471 -32.94 14.57 -84.25
N PRO A 472 -33.68 14.65 -85.37
CA PRO A 472 -35.14 14.61 -85.34
C PRO A 472 -35.61 13.21 -84.91
N LEU A 473 -36.06 13.09 -83.67
CA LEU A 473 -36.61 11.84 -83.13
C LEU A 473 -38.06 11.67 -83.59
N ASP A 474 -38.23 11.07 -84.78
CA ASP A 474 -39.51 10.56 -85.26
C ASP A 474 -39.93 9.29 -84.47
N GLU A 475 -40.43 9.44 -83.24
CA GLU A 475 -41.38 8.49 -82.62
C GLU A 475 -42.25 9.18 -81.54
N PRO A 476 -43.52 8.74 -81.33
CA PRO A 476 -44.50 9.49 -80.56
C PRO A 476 -44.46 9.24 -79.04
N LEU A 477 -44.67 10.32 -78.28
CA LEU A 477 -44.63 10.39 -76.82
C LEU A 477 -45.61 9.45 -76.09
N GLN A 478 -45.14 8.82 -75.01
CA GLN A 478 -45.93 8.72 -73.77
C GLN A 478 -45.44 9.78 -72.78
N THR A 479 -46.36 10.59 -72.27
CA THR A 479 -46.03 11.80 -71.50
C THR A 479 -45.80 11.51 -70.02
N VAL A 480 -44.54 11.56 -69.57
CA VAL A 480 -44.22 11.95 -68.20
C VAL A 480 -43.99 13.46 -68.19
N PRO A 481 -44.61 14.24 -67.29
CA PRO A 481 -44.39 15.68 -67.20
C PRO A 481 -43.07 16.00 -66.48
N THR A 482 -41.94 15.61 -67.07
CA THR A 482 -40.64 16.14 -66.69
C THR A 482 -40.55 17.59 -67.17
N ASN A 483 -40.55 18.53 -66.24
CA ASN A 483 -40.11 19.89 -66.52
C ASN A 483 -38.72 19.82 -67.17
N GLY A 484 -38.54 20.49 -68.31
CA GLY A 484 -37.23 20.54 -68.97
C GLY A 484 -36.18 21.18 -68.04
N PRO A 485 -34.87 20.93 -68.24
CA PRO A 485 -33.84 21.49 -67.38
C PRO A 485 -33.94 23.02 -67.19
N ASP A 486 -34.24 23.75 -68.26
CA ASP A 486 -34.49 25.20 -68.23
C ASP A 486 -35.69 25.61 -67.37
N GLN A 487 -36.70 24.74 -67.26
CA GLN A 487 -37.87 24.96 -66.42
C GLN A 487 -37.57 24.65 -64.95
N LEU A 488 -36.80 23.58 -64.67
CA LEU A 488 -36.29 23.30 -63.32
C LEU A 488 -35.47 24.49 -62.81
N LEU A 489 -34.53 24.98 -63.62
CA LEU A 489 -33.70 26.14 -63.31
C LEU A 489 -34.53 27.40 -63.04
N LYS A 490 -35.43 27.78 -63.95
CA LYS A 490 -36.32 28.95 -63.78
C LYS A 490 -37.23 28.84 -62.56
N SER A 491 -37.68 27.63 -62.22
CA SER A 491 -38.45 27.41 -60.99
C SER A 491 -37.59 27.54 -59.72
N ALA A 492 -36.34 27.05 -59.74
CA ALA A 492 -35.38 27.26 -58.67
C ALA A 492 -35.06 28.76 -58.48
N GLU A 493 -34.83 29.51 -59.57
CA GLU A 493 -34.64 30.98 -59.55
C GLU A 493 -35.85 31.71 -58.94
N THR A 494 -37.07 31.26 -59.26
CA THR A 494 -38.33 31.81 -58.72
C THR A 494 -38.53 31.48 -57.23
N ILE A 495 -37.93 30.39 -56.73
CA ILE A 495 -37.86 30.11 -55.29
C ILE A 495 -36.79 31.01 -54.63
N ALA A 496 -35.59 31.08 -55.20
CA ALA A 496 -34.48 31.86 -54.67
C ALA A 496 -34.80 33.36 -54.52
N SER A 497 -35.60 33.93 -55.44
CA SER A 497 -36.02 35.34 -55.38
C SER A 497 -36.84 35.71 -54.13
N GLN A 498 -37.22 34.75 -53.28
CA GLN A 498 -37.80 35.01 -51.97
C GLN A 498 -36.77 35.46 -50.92
N GLY A 499 -35.47 35.27 -51.16
CA GLY A 499 -34.38 35.83 -50.34
C GLY A 499 -34.31 35.34 -48.89
N THR A 500 -34.91 34.19 -48.55
CA THR A 500 -34.83 33.60 -47.19
C THR A 500 -33.93 32.37 -47.16
N PRO A 501 -33.30 32.04 -46.01
CA PRO A 501 -32.48 30.83 -45.90
C PRO A 501 -33.20 29.52 -46.25
N LYS A 502 -34.52 29.44 -46.01
CA LYS A 502 -35.33 28.28 -46.39
C LYS A 502 -35.54 28.21 -47.91
N ALA A 503 -35.77 29.35 -48.54
CA ALA A 503 -36.01 29.42 -49.99
C ALA A 503 -34.71 29.19 -50.78
N LEU A 504 -33.59 29.81 -50.39
CA LEU A 504 -32.28 29.57 -51.02
C LEU A 504 -31.89 28.08 -50.96
N ALA A 505 -32.07 27.43 -49.81
CA ALA A 505 -31.82 25.99 -49.67
C ALA A 505 -32.72 25.12 -50.57
N ALA A 506 -34.02 25.45 -50.71
CA ALA A 506 -34.94 24.74 -51.59
C ALA A 506 -34.66 24.99 -53.08
N ALA A 507 -34.19 26.19 -53.44
CA ALA A 507 -33.75 26.51 -54.80
C ALA A 507 -32.49 25.72 -55.17
N ILE A 508 -31.51 25.64 -54.26
CA ILE A 508 -30.32 24.80 -54.37
C ILE A 508 -30.71 23.32 -54.56
N GLU A 509 -31.62 22.79 -53.71
CA GLU A 509 -32.12 21.42 -53.80
C GLU A 509 -32.78 21.13 -55.15
N GLN A 510 -33.46 22.12 -55.76
CA GLN A 510 -34.09 21.96 -57.07
C GLN A 510 -33.11 22.11 -58.24
N ALA A 511 -32.15 23.04 -58.18
CA ALA A 511 -31.10 23.15 -59.18
C ALA A 511 -30.18 21.92 -59.19
N ASN A 512 -29.94 21.28 -58.04
CA ASN A 512 -29.22 20.02 -57.92
C ASN A 512 -29.92 18.81 -58.58
N GLN A 513 -31.16 18.95 -59.06
CA GLN A 513 -31.88 17.92 -59.82
C GLN A 513 -31.62 17.99 -61.33
N ILE A 514 -30.87 19.00 -61.79
CA ILE A 514 -30.47 19.12 -63.19
C ILE A 514 -29.31 18.15 -63.46
N ALA A 515 -29.41 17.40 -64.57
CA ALA A 515 -28.47 16.34 -64.89
C ALA A 515 -27.09 16.92 -65.31
N PRO A 516 -25.96 16.26 -64.98
CA PRO A 516 -24.61 16.73 -65.35
C PRO A 516 -24.42 17.00 -66.85
N GLU A 517 -25.06 16.22 -67.71
CA GLU A 517 -25.06 16.31 -69.16
C GLU A 517 -26.03 17.36 -69.74
N SER A 518 -26.73 18.12 -68.89
CA SER A 518 -27.72 19.10 -69.30
C SER A 518 -27.09 20.44 -69.73
N PRO A 519 -27.60 21.08 -70.81
CA PRO A 519 -27.23 22.45 -71.17
C PRO A 519 -27.46 23.48 -70.04
N ALA A 520 -28.47 23.24 -69.19
CA ALA A 520 -28.79 24.12 -68.07
C ALA A 520 -27.83 23.96 -66.86
N GLN A 521 -26.95 22.94 -66.86
CA GLN A 521 -26.16 22.56 -65.68
C GLN A 521 -25.14 23.63 -65.26
N PHE A 522 -24.56 24.36 -66.21
CA PHE A 522 -23.63 25.44 -65.92
C PHE A 522 -24.30 26.59 -65.17
N GLN A 523 -25.42 27.09 -65.72
CA GLN A 523 -26.21 28.14 -65.07
C GLN A 523 -26.82 27.66 -63.75
N ALA A 524 -27.19 26.37 -63.64
CA ALA A 524 -27.61 25.76 -62.38
C ALA A 524 -26.51 25.80 -61.32
N LYS A 525 -25.26 25.45 -61.67
CA LYS A 525 -24.11 25.52 -60.76
C LYS A 525 -23.84 26.96 -60.31
N ILE A 526 -23.80 27.93 -61.22
CA ILE A 526 -23.64 29.35 -60.90
C ILE A 526 -24.71 29.81 -59.90
N SER A 527 -25.97 29.45 -60.16
CA SER A 527 -27.08 29.75 -59.27
C SER A 527 -26.92 29.09 -57.89
N ILE A 528 -26.57 27.80 -57.82
CA ILE A 528 -26.26 27.09 -56.56
C ILE A 528 -25.16 27.81 -55.78
N ASP A 529 -24.07 28.20 -56.43
CA ASP A 529 -22.92 28.86 -55.79
C ASP A 529 -23.28 30.24 -55.24
N ASN A 530 -24.02 31.05 -56.00
CA ASN A 530 -24.49 32.37 -55.58
C ASN A 530 -25.51 32.28 -54.43
N TRP A 531 -26.43 31.30 -54.46
CA TRP A 531 -27.40 31.08 -53.37
C TRP A 531 -26.72 30.52 -52.12
N SER A 532 -25.67 29.73 -52.28
CA SER A 532 -24.85 29.20 -51.19
C SER A 532 -24.02 30.30 -50.51
N GLU A 533 -23.49 31.24 -51.27
CA GLU A 533 -22.79 32.41 -50.74
C GLU A 533 -23.75 33.34 -49.97
N GLN A 534 -24.94 33.59 -50.52
CA GLN A 534 -26.00 34.32 -49.80
C GLN A 534 -26.42 33.62 -48.50
N LEU A 535 -26.50 32.28 -48.47
CA LEU A 535 -26.70 31.52 -47.23
C LEU A 535 -25.56 31.73 -46.24
N LEU A 536 -24.30 31.73 -46.69
CA LEU A 536 -23.14 31.89 -45.82
C LEU A 536 -23.07 33.30 -45.20
N ASP A 537 -23.40 34.34 -45.96
CA ASP A 537 -23.44 35.71 -45.45
C ASP A 537 -24.66 35.95 -44.53
N MET A 538 -25.81 35.32 -44.79
CA MET A 538 -26.91 35.28 -43.84
C MET A 538 -26.52 34.58 -42.53
N ALA A 539 -25.77 33.47 -42.60
CA ALA A 539 -25.24 32.80 -41.41
C ALA A 539 -24.25 33.69 -40.65
N ARG A 540 -23.28 34.31 -41.34
CA ARG A 540 -22.30 35.24 -40.74
C ARG A 540 -22.99 36.43 -40.04
N GLY A 541 -24.01 37.01 -40.67
CA GLY A 541 -24.81 38.10 -40.08
C GLY A 541 -25.60 37.65 -38.83
N GLN A 542 -26.12 36.43 -38.83
CA GLN A 542 -26.84 35.85 -37.69
C GLN A 542 -25.92 35.51 -36.51
N ALA A 543 -24.66 35.12 -36.77
CA ALA A 543 -23.76 34.51 -35.78
C ALA A 543 -23.39 35.36 -34.56
N LEU A 544 -23.56 36.69 -34.63
CA LEU A 544 -23.35 37.60 -33.50
C LEU A 544 -24.58 37.73 -32.58
N ALA A 545 -25.76 37.27 -33.03
CA ALA A 545 -27.02 37.36 -32.31
C ALA A 545 -27.58 35.98 -31.91
N ASP A 546 -27.44 34.99 -32.78
CA ASP A 546 -27.86 33.60 -32.58
C ASP A 546 -26.93 32.67 -33.37
N ARG A 547 -25.98 32.06 -32.66
CA ARG A 547 -24.96 31.19 -33.24
C ARG A 547 -25.53 29.83 -33.68
N ASP A 548 -26.52 29.30 -32.99
CA ASP A 548 -27.16 28.04 -33.36
C ASP A 548 -27.97 28.20 -34.65
N ALA A 549 -28.69 29.32 -34.80
CA ALA A 549 -29.34 29.67 -36.06
C ALA A 549 -28.32 29.90 -37.19
N ALA A 550 -27.17 30.53 -36.91
CA ALA A 550 -26.10 30.69 -37.90
C ALA A 550 -25.55 29.35 -38.39
N ILE A 551 -25.25 28.41 -37.48
CA ILE A 551 -24.84 27.04 -37.81
C ILE A 551 -25.95 26.34 -38.63
N ALA A 552 -27.22 26.44 -38.21
CA ALA A 552 -28.35 25.82 -38.89
C ALA A 552 -28.69 26.41 -40.28
N ILE A 553 -28.21 27.63 -40.59
CA ILE A 553 -28.22 28.23 -41.92
C ILE A 553 -27.02 27.73 -42.73
N ALA A 554 -25.80 27.80 -42.19
CA ALA A 554 -24.58 27.37 -42.88
C ALA A 554 -24.61 25.87 -43.25
N GLN A 555 -25.23 25.01 -42.43
CA GLN A 555 -25.43 23.59 -42.70
C GLN A 555 -26.34 23.30 -43.93
N LYS A 556 -26.99 24.31 -44.52
CA LYS A 556 -27.82 24.16 -45.74
C LYS A 556 -27.03 24.32 -47.03
N ILE A 557 -25.76 24.72 -46.92
CA ILE A 557 -24.84 24.88 -48.03
C ILE A 557 -24.38 23.48 -48.47
N PRO A 558 -24.57 23.10 -49.75
CA PRO A 558 -24.31 21.74 -50.21
C PRO A 558 -22.83 21.52 -50.51
N SER A 559 -22.38 20.27 -50.45
CA SER A 559 -20.98 19.88 -50.68
C SER A 559 -20.46 20.12 -52.10
N ASN A 560 -21.34 20.42 -53.06
CA ASN A 560 -20.96 20.80 -54.43
C ASN A 560 -20.93 22.32 -54.67
N SER A 561 -21.04 23.14 -53.62
CA SER A 561 -20.96 24.60 -53.73
C SER A 561 -19.56 25.15 -53.42
N ARG A 562 -19.15 26.22 -54.11
CA ARG A 562 -17.81 26.84 -53.97
C ARG A 562 -17.50 27.37 -52.56
N VAL A 563 -18.54 27.64 -51.77
CA VAL A 563 -18.41 28.15 -50.39
C VAL A 563 -18.55 27.06 -49.32
N TYR A 564 -18.71 25.79 -49.69
CA TYR A 564 -18.94 24.70 -48.73
C TYR A 564 -17.84 24.60 -47.68
N ASP A 565 -16.57 24.55 -48.08
CA ASP A 565 -15.44 24.42 -47.14
C ASP A 565 -15.31 25.65 -46.24
N SER A 566 -15.61 26.85 -46.77
CA SER A 566 -15.70 28.08 -45.97
C SER A 566 -16.83 28.01 -44.94
N ALA A 567 -17.99 27.44 -45.31
CA ALA A 567 -19.10 27.21 -44.39
C ALA A 567 -18.77 26.17 -43.32
N GLN A 568 -18.13 25.05 -43.66
CA GLN A 568 -17.72 24.03 -42.69
C GLN A 568 -16.68 24.57 -41.71
N LEU A 569 -15.66 25.29 -42.19
CA LEU A 569 -14.68 25.98 -41.35
C LEU A 569 -15.36 26.99 -40.40
N GLN A 570 -16.33 27.73 -40.91
CA GLN A 570 -17.07 28.71 -40.12
C GLN A 570 -17.95 28.05 -39.05
N ILE A 571 -18.61 26.93 -39.36
CA ILE A 571 -19.34 26.09 -38.41
C ILE A 571 -18.40 25.55 -37.32
N GLN A 572 -17.25 24.99 -37.68
CA GLN A 572 -16.25 24.50 -36.72
C GLN A 572 -15.75 25.62 -35.81
N THR A 573 -15.45 26.80 -36.36
CA THR A 573 -15.03 27.98 -35.60
C THR A 573 -16.09 28.40 -34.58
N TRP A 574 -17.38 28.36 -34.96
CA TRP A 574 -18.49 28.66 -34.05
C TRP A 574 -18.69 27.57 -32.98
N GLN A 575 -18.47 26.30 -33.32
CA GLN A 575 -18.55 25.16 -32.39
C GLN A 575 -17.37 25.09 -31.40
N GLN A 576 -16.20 25.65 -31.72
CA GLN A 576 -15.03 25.64 -30.85
C GLN A 576 -14.96 26.83 -29.87
N GLN A 577 -15.81 27.84 -30.04
CA GLN A 577 -15.81 29.06 -29.23
C GLN A 577 -16.87 29.02 -28.10
N GLU A 578 -17.01 27.88 -27.41
CA GLU A 578 -17.86 27.75 -26.20
C GLU A 578 -17.28 28.49 -24.97
#